data_AF-J3LM58-F1
#
_entry.id   AF-J3LM58-F1
#
_cell.length_a   1.000
_cell.length_b   1.000
_cell.length_c   1.000
_cell.angle_alpha   90.00
_cell.angle_beta   90.00
_cell.angle_gamma   90.00
#
_symmetry.space_group_name_H-M   'P 1'
#
loop_
_entity.id
_entity.type
_entity.pdbx_description
1 polymer ?
#
loop_
_entity_poly.entity_id
_entity_poly.type
_entity_poly.pdbx_seq_one_letter_code
_entity_poly.pdbx_strand_id
1 'polypeptide(L)'
;MTSKTKVILLDWVLENWNRGQILDVVDSRLSGEYVVKEANLVLKLGLSSQQLPSARPSMRQVTQVLQYLDGTVQAPDMPCWKHPLATTAGPGSDL
;
A
#
# COMPACT_ATOMS: atom_id res chain seq x y z
N MET A 1 -13.92 -23.66 23.56
CA MET A 1 -14.50 -22.30 23.42
C MET A 1 -13.49 -21.45 22.68
N THR A 2 -13.61 -21.31 21.35
CA THR A 2 -12.70 -20.44 20.58
C THR A 2 -13.13 -19.00 20.80
N SER A 3 -12.38 -18.28 21.64
CA SER A 3 -12.48 -16.83 21.74
C SER A 3 -12.30 -16.26 20.33
N LYS A 4 -13.31 -15.55 19.80
CA LYS A 4 -13.17 -14.77 18.57
C LYS A 4 -12.16 -13.66 18.86
N THR A 5 -10.88 -13.93 18.59
CA THR A 5 -9.86 -12.89 18.56
C THR A 5 -10.31 -11.86 17.54
N LYS A 6 -10.65 -10.66 18.01
CA LYS A 6 -11.00 -9.53 17.16
C LYS A 6 -9.73 -9.11 16.44
N VAL A 7 -9.47 -9.70 15.27
CA VAL A 7 -8.36 -9.26 14.41
C VAL A 7 -8.66 -7.82 14.05
N ILE A 8 -7.82 -6.90 14.54
CA ILE A 8 -7.88 -5.51 14.11
C ILE A 8 -7.38 -5.53 12.66
N LEU A 9 -8.28 -5.27 11.71
CA LEU A 9 -7.99 -5.28 10.28
C LEU A 9 -6.73 -4.46 9.95
N LEU A 10 -6.58 -3.31 10.62
CA LEU A 10 -5.44 -2.43 10.44
C LEU A 10 -4.11 -3.09 10.83
N ASP A 11 -4.07 -3.81 11.95
CA ASP A 11 -2.84 -4.45 12.42
C ASP A 11 -2.40 -5.56 11.47
N TRP A 12 -3.35 -6.35 10.97
CA TRP A 12 -3.07 -7.38 9.98
C TRP A 12 -2.57 -6.79 8.65
N VAL A 13 -3.20 -5.73 8.16
CA VAL A 13 -2.75 -5.05 6.93
C VAL A 13 -1.37 -4.41 7.11
N LEU A 14 -1.11 -3.82 8.27
CA LEU A 14 0.19 -3.22 8.59
C LEU A 14 1.30 -4.27 8.69
N GLU A 15 1.02 -5.43 9.30
CA GLU A 15 1.99 -6.53 9.36
C GLU A 15 2.34 -7.05 7.97
N ASN A 16 1.34 -7.30 7.12
CA ASN A 16 1.57 -7.71 5.73
C ASN A 16 2.32 -6.64 4.94
N TRP A 17 2.03 -5.36 5.18
CA TRP A 17 2.79 -4.27 4.58
C TRP A 17 4.27 -4.30 4.97
N ASN A 18 4.58 -4.46 6.26
CA ASN A 18 5.96 -4.53 6.77
C ASN A 18 6.73 -5.77 6.27
N ARG A 19 6.03 -6.85 5.95
CA ARG A 19 6.60 -8.08 5.36
C ARG A 19 6.79 -7.99 3.84
N GLY A 20 6.35 -6.91 3.20
CA GLY A 20 6.31 -6.81 1.73
C GLY A 20 5.22 -7.65 1.07
N GLN A 21 4.29 -8.19 1.85
CA GLN A 21 3.22 -9.12 1.47
C GLN A 21 1.85 -8.45 1.42
N ILE A 22 1.80 -7.14 1.12
CA ILE A 22 0.53 -6.39 1.16
C ILE A 22 -0.56 -6.94 0.22
N LEU A 23 -0.20 -7.69 -0.82
CA LEU A 23 -1.19 -8.30 -1.73
C LEU A 23 -1.92 -9.49 -1.09
N ASP A 24 -1.38 -10.08 -0.03
CA ASP A 24 -2.01 -11.18 0.70
C ASP A 24 -3.25 -10.72 1.47
N VAL A 25 -3.46 -9.40 1.58
CA VAL A 25 -4.65 -8.80 2.20
C VAL A 25 -5.76 -8.46 1.21
N VAL A 26 -5.54 -8.71 -0.09
CA VAL A 26 -6.58 -8.52 -1.11
C VAL A 26 -7.73 -9.50 -0.87
N ASP A 27 -8.96 -9.06 -1.10
CA ASP A 27 -10.14 -9.91 -0.94
C ASP A 27 -10.03 -11.16 -1.82
N SER A 28 -10.00 -12.34 -1.17
CA SER A 28 -9.97 -13.65 -1.82
C SER A 28 -11.06 -13.85 -2.88
N ARG A 29 -12.19 -13.15 -2.77
CA ARG A 29 -13.30 -13.22 -3.73
C ARG A 29 -12.91 -12.65 -5.10
N LEU A 30 -11.93 -11.75 -5.16
CA LEU A 30 -11.39 -11.24 -6.41
C LEU A 30 -10.63 -12.33 -7.18
N SER A 31 -10.24 -13.44 -6.55
CA SER A 31 -9.63 -14.60 -7.22
C SER A 31 -8.41 -14.27 -8.10
N GLY A 32 -7.68 -13.20 -7.78
CA GLY A 32 -6.56 -12.73 -8.59
C GLY A 32 -6.94 -11.86 -9.81
N GLU A 33 -8.22 -11.60 -10.03
CA GLU A 33 -8.76 -10.75 -11.10
C GLU A 33 -8.64 -9.26 -10.74
N TYR A 34 -7.41 -8.79 -10.58
CA TYR A 34 -7.09 -7.39 -10.34
C TYR A 34 -5.70 -7.03 -10.89
N VAL A 35 -5.50 -5.76 -11.23
CA VAL A 35 -4.18 -5.27 -11.62
C VAL A 35 -3.33 -5.12 -10.37
N VAL A 36 -2.26 -5.90 -10.26
CA VAL A 36 -1.36 -5.94 -9.09
C VAL A 36 -0.90 -4.55 -8.66
N LYS A 37 -0.52 -3.68 -9.62
CA LYS A 37 -0.07 -2.31 -9.35
C LYS A 37 -1.17 -1.45 -8.72
N GLU A 38 -2.40 -1.57 -9.22
CA GLU A 38 -3.55 -0.81 -8.74
C GLU A 38 -4.00 -1.27 -7.36
N ALA A 39 -4.07 -2.58 -7.12
CA ALA A 39 -4.40 -3.13 -5.81
C ALA A 39 -3.38 -2.72 -4.75
N ASN A 40 -2.08 -2.81 -5.09
CA ASN A 40 -1.02 -2.32 -4.23
C ASN A 40 -1.23 -0.83 -3.89
N LEU A 41 -1.74 -0.05 -4.85
CA LEU A 41 -1.95 1.39 -4.70
C LEU A 41 -3.10 1.76 -3.80
N VAL A 42 -4.24 1.12 -4.00
CA VAL A 42 -5.43 1.31 -3.18
C VAL A 42 -5.17 0.88 -1.74
N LEU A 43 -4.45 -0.23 -1.52
CA LEU A 43 -4.15 -0.72 -0.16
C LEU A 43 -3.28 0.27 0.63
N LYS A 44 -2.27 0.84 -0.01
CA LYS A 44 -1.39 1.84 0.64
C LYS A 44 -2.09 3.17 0.85
N LEU A 45 -2.94 3.57 -0.09
CA LEU A 45 -3.79 4.73 0.09
C LEU A 45 -4.67 4.55 1.35
N GLY A 46 -5.36 3.41 1.47
CA GLY A 46 -6.17 3.09 2.64
C GLY A 46 -5.39 3.05 3.95
N LEU A 47 -4.16 2.52 3.93
CA LEU A 47 -3.27 2.53 5.10
C LEU A 47 -2.89 3.97 5.49
N SER A 48 -2.53 4.82 4.53
CA SER A 48 -2.14 6.21 4.77
C SER A 48 -3.27 7.08 5.35
N SER A 49 -4.53 6.76 5.04
CA SER A 49 -5.70 7.47 5.61
C SER A 49 -5.87 7.24 7.11
N GLN A 50 -5.35 6.13 7.65
CA GLN A 50 -5.46 5.78 9.08
C GLN A 50 -4.23 6.18 9.90
N GLN A 51 -3.16 6.65 9.26
CA GLN A 51 -1.94 7.07 9.96
C GLN A 51 -2.11 8.42 10.68
N LEU A 52 -1.05 8.83 11.37
CA LEU A 52 -0.90 10.16 11.97
C LEU A 52 -1.36 11.26 10.98
N PRO A 53 -1.98 12.35 11.45
CA PRO A 53 -2.49 13.39 10.56
C PRO A 53 -1.48 13.92 9.55
N SER A 54 -0.19 13.96 9.93
CA SER A 54 0.92 14.40 9.08
C SER A 54 1.30 13.42 7.96
N ALA A 55 0.93 12.15 8.08
CA ALA A 55 1.20 11.11 7.08
C ALA A 55 0.01 10.89 6.12
N ARG A 56 -1.14 11.54 6.37
CA ARG A 56 -2.30 11.46 5.50
C ARG A 56 -2.03 12.19 4.19
N PRO A 57 -2.41 11.60 3.04
CA PRO A 57 -2.29 12.28 1.76
C PRO A 57 -3.23 13.49 1.73
N SER A 58 -2.78 14.57 1.09
CA SER A 58 -3.65 15.68 0.73
C SER A 58 -4.72 15.22 -0.26
N MET A 59 -5.86 15.92 -0.29
CA MET A 59 -6.93 15.58 -1.23
C MET A 59 -6.45 15.62 -2.70
N ARG A 60 -5.47 16.48 -3.01
CA ARG A 60 -4.81 16.53 -4.33
C ARG A 60 -4.07 15.24 -4.66
N GLN A 61 -3.33 14.68 -3.71
CA GLN A 61 -2.62 13.41 -3.90
C GLN A 61 -3.60 12.26 -4.06
N VAL A 62 -4.70 12.26 -3.29
CA VAL A 62 -5.78 11.27 -3.45
C VAL A 62 -6.37 11.34 -4.86
N THR A 63 -6.68 12.54 -5.37
CA THR A 63 -7.22 12.70 -6.73
C THR A 63 -6.24 12.26 -7.80
N GLN A 64 -4.93 12.51 -7.65
CA GLN A 64 -3.92 12.01 -8.58
C GLN A 64 -3.85 10.48 -8.61
N VAL A 65 -3.96 9.83 -7.45
CA VAL A 65 -4.00 8.37 -7.35
C VAL A 65 -5.24 7.82 -8.07
N LEU A 66 -6.42 8.41 -7.84
CA LEU A 66 -7.65 7.99 -8.51
C LEU A 66 -7.57 8.19 -10.03
N GLN A 67 -7.05 9.32 -10.50
CA GLN A 67 -6.85 9.58 -11.92
C GLN A 67 -5.91 8.56 -12.58
N TYR A 68 -4.89 8.09 -11.86
CA TYR A 68 -4.00 7.05 -12.34
C TYR A 68 -4.72 5.70 -12.46
N LEU A 69 -5.55 5.34 -11.47
CA LEU A 69 -6.41 4.15 -11.52
C LEU A 69 -7.41 4.20 -12.68
N ASP A 70 -7.92 5.39 -13.00
CA ASP A 70 -8.78 5.63 -14.16
C ASP A 70 -8.00 5.64 -15.50
N GLY A 71 -6.67 5.52 -15.47
CA GLY A 71 -5.81 5.55 -16.66
C GLY A 71 -5.67 6.92 -17.31
N THR A 72 -6.11 7.99 -16.65
CA THR A 72 -6.13 9.36 -17.21
C THR A 72 -4.82 10.12 -17.02
N VAL A 73 -3.97 9.68 -16.09
CA VAL A 73 -2.66 10.31 -15.80
C VAL A 73 -1.59 9.24 -15.52
N GLN A 74 -0.32 9.65 -15.54
CA GLN A 74 0.81 8.82 -15.14
C GLN A 74 0.85 8.61 -13.62
N ALA A 75 1.50 7.53 -13.18
CA ALA A 75 1.58 7.17 -11.77
C ALA A 75 2.16 8.33 -10.93
N PRO A 76 1.50 8.74 -9.84
CA PRO A 76 2.02 9.80 -8.98
C PRO A 76 3.26 9.32 -8.23
N ASP A 77 4.32 10.15 -8.20
CA ASP A 77 5.47 9.91 -7.35
C ASP A 77 5.08 10.20 -5.89
N MET A 78 4.85 9.14 -5.11
CA MET A 78 4.38 9.24 -3.73
C MET A 78 5.49 8.83 -2.75
N PRO A 79 6.18 9.77 -2.09
CA PRO A 79 7.34 9.47 -1.25
C PRO A 79 7.01 8.65 0.00
N CYS A 80 5.78 8.72 0.52
CA CYS A 80 5.33 7.94 1.68
C CYS A 80 5.10 6.44 1.39
N TRP A 81 5.19 6.03 0.13
CA TRP A 81 5.02 4.64 -0.30
C TRP A 81 6.27 3.79 -0.13
N LYS A 82 7.45 4.42 0.00
CA LYS A 82 8.72 3.71 0.00
C LYS A 82 8.73 2.75 1.20
N HIS A 83 8.76 1.46 0.89
CA HIS A 83 8.80 0.40 1.90
C HIS A 83 10.06 0.57 2.75
N PRO A 84 10.00 0.43 4.09
CA PRO A 84 11.16 0.60 4.97
C PRO A 84 12.36 -0.27 4.59
N LEU A 85 12.12 -1.45 3.99
CA LEU A 85 13.17 -2.38 3.55
C LEU A 85 13.57 -2.25 2.06
N ALA A 86 13.00 -1.31 1.31
CA ALA A 86 13.40 -1.05 -0.08
C ALA A 86 14.60 -0.09 -0.23
N THR A 87 15.26 0.26 0.88
CA THR A 87 16.52 1.05 0.90
C THR A 87 17.71 0.14 1.17
N THR A 88 17.91 -0.90 0.36
CA THR A 88 19.21 -1.59 0.28
C THR A 88 19.51 -1.97 -1.16
N ALA A 89 20.13 -1.05 -1.90
CA ALA A 89 21.08 -1.35 -2.96
C ALA A 89 21.51 -0.01 -3.57
N GLY A 90 22.60 0.57 -3.05
CA GLY A 90 23.36 1.51 -3.86
C GLY A 90 23.85 0.78 -5.12
N PRO A 91 23.89 1.44 -6.30
CA PRO A 91 24.62 0.90 -7.43
C PRO A 91 26.11 0.89 -7.08
N GLY A 92 26.78 -0.25 -7.27
CA GLY A 92 28.06 -0.58 -6.64
C GLY A 92 29.32 0.15 -7.16
N SER A 93 30.43 -0.25 -6.56
CA SER A 93 31.81 -0.26 -7.09
C SER A 93 32.66 -0.99 -6.04
N ASP A 94 32.94 -2.29 -6.18
CA ASP A 94 34.08 -2.83 -6.92
C ASP A 94 34.97 -1.78 -7.59
N LEU A 95 35.86 -1.19 -6.78
CA LEU A 95 37.29 -0.93 -7.02
C LEU A 95 37.92 -0.35 -5.75
#